data_AF-A0A1M3BKX8-F1
#
_entry.id   AF-A0A1M3BKX8-F1
#
_cell.length_a   1.000
_cell.length_b   1.000
_cell.length_c   1.000
_cell.angle_alpha   90.00
_cell.angle_beta   90.00
_cell.angle_gamma   90.00
#
_symmetry.space_group_name_H-M   'P 1'
#
loop_
_entity.id
_entity.type
_entity.pdbx_description
1 polymer ?
#
loop_
_entity_poly.entity_id
_entity_poly.type
_entity_poly.pdbx_seq_one_letter_code
_entity_poly.pdbx_strand_id
1 'polypeptide(L)' 'MTTTFQVIALSSLDPFADDRHDEPKLLYPDALKCAQELKAQGKAFRVFADGAATEEQRRAFLELGGVE' A
#
# COMPACT_ATOMS: atom_id res chain seq x y z
N MET A 1 8.81 -17.68 3.64
CA MET A 1 7.81 -16.78 4.26
C MET A 1 7.35 -15.83 3.18
N THR A 2 6.05 -15.72 2.95
CA THR A 2 5.49 -14.89 1.88
C THR A 2 5.27 -13.49 2.42
N THR A 3 5.94 -12.50 1.84
CA THR A 3 5.71 -11.09 2.19
C THR A 3 4.32 -10.68 1.75
N THR A 4 3.56 -10.09 2.66
CA THR A 4 2.25 -9.51 2.35
C THR A 4 2.30 -8.00 2.49
N PHE A 5 1.40 -7.31 1.81
CA PHE A 5 1.34 -5.88 1.70
C PHE A 5 -0.08 -5.42 2.00
N GLN A 6 -0.22 -4.42 2.85
CA GLN A 6 -1.47 -3.71 3.07
C GLN A 6 -1.35 -2.34 2.42
N VAL A 7 -2.28 -2.01 1.54
CA VAL A 7 -2.31 -0.75 0.82
C VAL A 7 -3.50 0.04 1.31
N ILE A 8 -3.22 1.13 2.01
CA ILE A 8 -4.22 1.89 2.75
C ILE A 8 -4.45 3.24 2.09
N ALA A 9 -5.69 3.53 1.71
CA ALA A 9 -6.04 4.80 1.11
C ALA A 9 -6.04 5.92 2.16
N LEU A 10 -5.14 6.89 2.02
CA LEU A 10 -5.14 8.09 2.85
C LEU A 10 -6.26 9.00 2.39
N SER A 11 -7.19 9.27 3.31
CA SER A 11 -8.33 10.15 3.08
C SER A 11 -8.36 11.24 4.15
N SER A 12 -9.09 12.33 3.95
CA SER A 12 -9.22 13.36 4.99
C SER A 12 -9.80 12.84 6.32
N LEU A 13 -10.53 11.72 6.28
CA LEU A 13 -11.06 11.04 7.46
C LEU A 13 -10.04 10.10 8.12
N ASP A 14 -9.08 9.60 7.35
CA ASP A 14 -8.02 8.73 7.84
C ASP A 14 -6.67 9.17 7.24
N PRO A 15 -6.07 10.24 7.78
CA PRO A 15 -4.81 10.80 7.28
C PRO A 15 -3.59 9.98 7.70
N PHE A 16 -3.74 9.03 8.63
CA PHE A 16 -2.64 8.28 9.21
C PHE A 16 -2.58 6.81 8.79
N ALA A 17 -3.56 6.34 8.01
CA ALA A 17 -3.77 4.92 7.77
C ALA A 17 -3.84 4.17 9.11
N ASP A 18 -4.67 4.68 10.03
CA ASP A 18 -4.85 4.11 11.38
C ASP A 18 -5.92 3.01 11.36
N ASP A 19 -6.90 3.12 10.46
CA ASP A 19 -7.85 2.05 10.14
C ASP A 19 -7.18 0.93 9.31
N ARG A 20 -6.18 0.28 9.91
CA ARG A 20 -5.49 -0.89 9.36
C ARG A 20 -6.26 -2.19 9.59
N HIS A 21 -7.37 -2.13 10.32
CA HIS A 21 -8.01 -3.32 10.87
C HIS A 21 -8.86 -4.06 9.83
N ASP A 22 -9.38 -3.34 8.83
CA ASP A 22 -10.27 -3.92 7.83
C ASP A 22 -9.57 -4.22 6.49
N GLU A 23 -8.37 -3.67 6.24
CA GLU A 23 -7.72 -3.84 4.94
C GLU A 23 -6.99 -5.18 4.80
N PRO A 24 -7.27 -5.94 3.72
CA PRO A 24 -6.70 -7.26 3.55
C PRO A 24 -5.19 -7.21 3.32
N LYS A 25 -4.48 -8.17 3.92
CA LYS A 25 -3.07 -8.45 3.60
C LYS A 25 -2.99 -9.11 2.23
N LEU A 26 -2.60 -8.34 1.23
CA LEU A 26 -2.51 -8.77 -0.17
C LEU A 26 -1.10 -9.24 -0.52
N LEU A 27 -1.00 -10.05 -1.56
CA LEU A 27 0.30 -10.35 -2.17
C LEU A 27 0.76 -9.16 -3.03
N TYR A 28 2.05 -9.10 -3.33
CA TYR A 28 2.64 -8.03 -4.13
C TYR A 28 1.86 -7.63 -5.40
N PRO A 29 1.44 -8.55 -6.30
CA PRO A 29 0.72 -8.16 -7.52
C PRO A 29 -0.65 -7.52 -7.23
N ASP A 30 -1.39 -8.04 -6.25
CA ASP A 30 -2.69 -7.49 -5.86
C ASP A 30 -2.53 -6.13 -5.17
N ALA A 31 -1.56 -6.00 -4.27
CA ALA A 31 -1.23 -4.74 -3.62
C ALA A 31 -0.80 -3.67 -4.63
N LEU A 32 0.02 -4.03 -5.62
CA LEU A 32 0.44 -3.13 -6.68
C LEU A 32 -0.76 -2.62 -7.49
N LYS A 33 -1.72 -3.51 -7.78
CA LYS A 33 -2.95 -3.15 -8.48
C LYS A 33 -3.79 -2.17 -7.66
N CYS A 34 -4.00 -2.42 -6.36
CA CYS A 34 -4.68 -1.48 -5.47
C CYS A 34 -3.98 -0.11 -5.43
N ALA A 35 -2.65 -0.08 -5.29
CA ALA A 35 -1.87 1.16 -5.30
C ALA A 35 -2.05 1.94 -6.62
N GLN A 36 -2.06 1.25 -7.76
CA GLN A 36 -2.33 1.86 -9.06
C GLN A 36 -3.76 2.43 -9.15
N GLU A 37 -4.76 1.71 -8.65
CA GLU A 37 -6.15 2.18 -8.62
C GLU A 37 -6.34 3.41 -7.71
N LEU A 38 -5.64 3.46 -6.58
CA LEU A 38 -5.66 4.62 -5.68
C LEU A 38 -4.97 5.83 -6.31
N LYS A 39 -3.82 5.61 -6.97
CA LYS A 39 -3.14 6.65 -7.76
C LYS A 39 -4.04 7.16 -8.90
N ALA A 40 -4.73 6.28 -9.61
CA ALA A 40 -5.65 6.65 -10.69
C ALA A 40 -6.85 7.46 -10.18
N GLN A 41 -7.29 7.23 -8.95
CA GLN A 41 -8.30 8.05 -8.25
C GLN A 41 -7.74 9.37 -7.70
N GLY A 42 -6.44 9.63 -7.83
CA GLY A 42 -5.78 10.81 -7.25
C GLY A 42 -5.73 10.78 -5.73
N LYS A 43 -5.89 9.61 -5.11
CA LYS A 43 -5.82 9.42 -3.65
C LYS A 43 -4.39 9.10 -3.25
N ALA A 44 -3.91 9.75 -2.19
CA ALA A 44 -2.70 9.33 -1.53
C ALA A 44 -2.95 7.99 -0.84
N PHE A 45 -1.91 7.16 -0.72
CA PHE A 45 -2.01 5.86 -0.06
C PHE A 45 -0.70 5.53 0.66
N ARG A 46 -0.80 4.66 1.66
CA ARG A 46 0.33 4.19 2.47
C ARG A 46 0.45 2.68 2.32
N VAL A 47 1.67 2.17 2.24
CA VAL A 47 1.90 0.75 2.04
C VAL A 47 2.67 0.16 3.23
N PHE A 48 2.07 -0.84 3.86
CA PHE A 48 2.70 -1.59 4.94
C PHE A 48 3.11 -2.97 4.45
N ALA A 49 4.41 -3.26 4.49
CA ALA A 49 4.92 -4.59 4.22
C ALA A 49 5.01 -5.40 5.52
N ASP A 50 4.33 -6.54 5.57
CA ASP A 50 4.44 -7.54 6.64
C ASP A 50 5.40 -8.63 6.17
N GLY A 51 6.68 -8.46 6.50
CA GLY A 51 7.78 -9.36 6.14
C GLY A 51 8.96 -8.66 5.45
N ALA A 52 9.84 -9.45 4.85
CA ALA A 52 10.99 -8.94 4.10
C ALA A 52 10.55 -8.55 2.67
N ALA A 53 9.96 -7.37 2.52
CA ALA A 53 9.76 -6.79 1.19
C ALA A 53 11.12 -6.47 0.57
N THR A 54 11.30 -6.87 -0.70
CA THR A 54 12.50 -6.51 -1.43
C THR A 54 12.52 -5.01 -1.73
N GLU A 55 13.72 -4.46 -1.90
CA GLU A 55 13.90 -3.05 -2.25
C GLU A 55 13.15 -2.68 -3.54
N GLU A 56 13.09 -3.60 -4.51
CA GLU A 56 12.33 -3.43 -5.75
C GLU A 56 10.83 -3.25 -5.48
N GLN A 57 10.26 -4.04 -4.57
CA GLN A 57 8.83 -3.93 -4.22
C GLN A 57 8.55 -2.59 -3.54
N ARG A 58 9.40 -2.17 -2.60
CA ARG A 58 9.27 -0.85 -1.93
C ARG A 58 9.38 0.28 -2.94
N ARG A 59 10.37 0.22 -3.84
CA ARG A 59 10.58 1.23 -4.88
C ARG A 59 9.37 1.33 -5.80
N ALA A 60 8.76 0.22 -6.21
CA ALA A 60 7.55 0.24 -7.02
C ALA A 60 6.39 1.00 -6.34
N PHE A 61 6.19 0.80 -5.04
CA PHE A 61 5.18 1.55 -4.29
C PHE A 61 5.52 3.04 -4.16
N LEU A 62 6.79 3.38 -3.92
CA LEU A 62 7.27 4.77 -3.87
C LEU A 62 7.07 5.49 -5.21
N GLU A 63 7.35 4.84 -6.34
CA GLU A 63 7.12 5.39 -7.70
C GLU A 63 5.63 5.61 -8.02
N LEU A 64 4.76 4.83 -7.38
CA LEU A 64 3.31 5.04 -7.44
C LEU A 64 2.83 6.19 -6.54
N GLY A 65 3.69 6.76 -5.70
CA GLY A 65 3.36 7.83 -4.76
C GLY A 65 2.93 7.31 -3.39
N GLY A 66 3.18 6.03 -3.10
CA GLY A 66 2.98 5.46 -1.78
C GLY A 66 3.99 6.03 -0.80
N VAL A 67 3.54 6.33 0.41
CA VAL A 67 4.41 6.70 1.53
C VAL A 67 4.72 5.43 2.34
N GLU A 68 5.95 5.28 2.84
CA GLU A 68 6.35 4.19 3.75
C GLU A 68 6.12 4.62 5.21
#